data_AF-A0A4Y8LDJ7-F1
#
_entry.id   AF-A0A4Y8LDJ7-F1
#
_cell.length_a   1.000
_cell.length_b   1.000
_cell.length_c   1.000
_cell.angle_alpha   90.00
_cell.angle_beta   90.00
_cell.angle_gamma   90.00
#
_symmetry.space_group_name_H-M   'P 1'
#
loop_
_entity.id
_entity.type
_entity.pdbx_description
1 polymer ?
#
loop_
_entity_poly.entity_id
_entity_poly.type
_entity_poly.pdbx_seq_one_letter_code
_entity_poly.pdbx_strand_id
1 'polypeptide(L)' 'MTNHEKCRSKQQRAKVNRMEEMVQNTIDNARDAEFALEHADTKQQADQIKVKNEHRKESVKAAKKEIQDERERF' A
#
# COMPACT_ATOMS: atom_id res chain seq x y z
N MET A 1 -26.21 19.91 -10.74
CA MET A 1 -24.98 19.54 -9.99
C MET A 1 -24.31 20.80 -9.53
N THR A 2 -24.18 20.99 -8.22
CA THR A 2 -23.58 22.20 -7.64
C THR A 2 -22.05 22.10 -7.68
N ASN A 3 -21.33 23.24 -7.72
CA ASN A 3 -19.86 23.25 -7.74
C ASN A 3 -19.22 22.51 -6.54
N HIS A 4 -19.95 22.38 -5.43
CA HIS A 4 -19.50 21.70 -4.22
C HIS A 4 -19.33 20.17 -4.41
N GLU A 5 -20.28 19.52 -5.09
CA GLU A 5 -20.26 18.06 -5.33
C GLU A 5 -19.11 17.67 -6.26
N LYS A 6 -18.83 18.52 -7.27
CA LYS A 6 -17.76 18.32 -8.25
C LYS A 6 -16.36 18.42 -7.61
N CYS A 7 -16.18 19.32 -6.66
CA CYS A 7 -14.93 19.44 -5.89
C CYS A 7 -14.70 18.24 -4.96
N ARG A 8 -15.74 17.75 -4.29
CA ARG A 8 -15.67 16.58 -3.40
C ARG A 8 -15.24 15.32 -4.15
N SER A 9 -15.86 15.04 -5.31
CA SER A 9 -15.48 13.91 -6.16
C SER A 9 -14.01 13.99 -6.62
N LYS A 10 -13.53 15.20 -6.98
CA LYS A 10 -12.12 15.41 -7.33
C LYS A 10 -11.17 15.14 -6.16
N GLN A 11 -11.54 15.55 -4.95
CA GLN A 11 -10.75 15.30 -3.73
C GLN A 11 -10.71 13.80 -3.38
N GLN A 12 -11.83 13.10 -3.50
CA GLN A 12 -11.92 11.65 -3.27
C GLN A 12 -11.05 10.87 -4.26
N ARG A 13 -11.10 11.23 -5.56
CA ARG A 13 -10.21 10.64 -6.59
C ARG A 13 -8.73 10.88 -6.28
N ALA A 14 -8.37 12.09 -5.86
CA ALA A 14 -6.98 12.39 -5.47
C ALA A 14 -6.53 11.58 -4.24
N LYS A 15 -7.43 11.33 -3.27
CA LYS A 15 -7.17 10.46 -2.13
C LYS A 15 -6.90 9.02 -2.59
N VAL A 16 -7.76 8.46 -3.43
CA VAL A 16 -7.58 7.11 -3.99
C VAL A 16 -6.25 6.97 -4.71
N ASN A 17 -5.90 7.90 -5.61
CA ASN A 17 -4.64 7.83 -6.35
C ASN A 17 -3.42 7.79 -5.42
N ARG A 18 -3.41 8.60 -4.34
CA ARG A 18 -2.32 8.59 -3.36
C ARG A 18 -2.25 7.28 -2.58
N MET A 19 -3.40 6.72 -2.20
CA MET A 19 -3.44 5.43 -1.51
C MET A 19 -2.94 4.31 -2.42
N GLU A 20 -3.29 4.33 -3.72
CA GLU A 20 -2.79 3.36 -4.70
C GLU A 20 -1.27 3.46 -4.90
N GLU A 21 -0.74 4.69 -4.97
CA GLU A 21 0.71 4.93 -5.04
C GLU A 21 1.42 4.38 -3.80
N MET A 22 0.90 4.64 -2.60
CA MET A 22 1.46 4.10 -1.36
C MET A 22 1.43 2.57 -1.32
N VAL A 23 0.34 1.96 -1.80
CA VAL A 23 0.22 0.50 -1.90
C VAL A 23 1.27 -0.05 -2.86
N GLN A 24 1.42 0.55 -4.03
CA GLN A 24 2.40 0.10 -5.02
C GLN A 24 3.83 0.21 -4.47
N ASN A 25 4.18 1.35 -3.87
CA ASN A 25 5.48 1.55 -3.22
C ASN A 25 5.73 0.52 -2.12
N THR A 26 4.71 0.14 -1.35
CA THR A 26 4.84 -0.87 -0.29
C THR A 26 5.02 -2.28 -0.85
N ILE A 27 4.34 -2.60 -1.96
CA ILE A 27 4.51 -3.88 -2.67
C ILE A 27 5.92 -3.98 -3.24
N ASP A 28 6.43 -2.93 -3.88
CA ASP A 28 7.77 -2.94 -4.47
C ASP A 28 8.83 -3.04 -3.37
N ASN A 29 8.69 -2.28 -2.27
CA ASN A 29 9.55 -2.45 -1.09
C ASN A 29 9.50 -3.85 -0.48
N ALA A 30 8.36 -4.55 -0.56
CA ALA A 30 8.26 -5.92 -0.08
C ALA A 30 9.01 -6.89 -1.01
N ARG A 31 8.87 -6.72 -2.33
CA ARG A 31 9.59 -7.50 -3.36
C ARG A 31 11.10 -7.30 -3.29
N ASP A 32 11.54 -6.04 -3.17
CA ASP A 32 12.97 -5.72 -3.03
C ASP A 32 13.56 -6.33 -1.77
N ALA A 33 12.78 -6.37 -0.68
CA ALA A 33 13.20 -7.04 0.54
C ALA A 33 13.16 -8.58 0.42
N GLU A 34 12.24 -9.17 -0.36
CA GLU A 34 12.28 -10.60 -0.70
C GLU A 34 13.54 -10.94 -1.51
N PHE A 35 13.96 -10.08 -2.44
CA PHE A 35 15.23 -10.23 -3.15
C PHE A 35 16.43 -10.10 -2.21
N ALA A 36 16.42 -9.11 -1.31
CA ALA A 36 17.47 -8.94 -0.31
C ALA A 36 17.58 -10.14 0.66
N LEU A 37 16.51 -10.91 0.86
CA LEU A 37 16.52 -12.12 1.67
C LEU A 37 17.47 -13.19 1.11
N GLU A 38 17.63 -13.27 -0.21
CA GLU A 38 18.55 -14.21 -0.88
C GLU A 38 20.01 -13.88 -0.60
N HIS A 39 20.29 -12.63 -0.25
CA HIS A 39 21.62 -12.10 0.07
C HIS A 39 21.82 -11.86 1.57
N ALA A 40 20.93 -12.39 2.43
CA ALA A 40 21.05 -12.17 3.86
C ALA A 40 22.23 -12.98 4.46
N ASP A 41 23.17 -12.27 5.09
CA ASP A 41 24.39 -12.87 5.67
C ASP A 41 24.12 -13.64 6.96
N THR A 42 23.00 -13.34 7.64
CA THR A 42 22.66 -13.92 8.94
C THR A 42 21.20 -14.35 9.00
N LYS A 43 20.94 -15.40 9.79
CA LYS A 43 19.57 -15.85 10.08
C LYS A 43 18.73 -14.74 10.72
N GLN A 44 19.33 -13.94 11.61
CA GLN A 44 18.62 -12.83 12.24
C GLN A 44 18.18 -11.77 11.22
N GLN A 45 19.03 -11.40 10.27
CA GLN A 45 18.68 -10.47 9.20
C GLN A 45 17.56 -11.05 8.32
N ALA A 46 17.66 -12.33 7.96
CA ALA A 46 16.64 -13.03 7.19
C ALA A 46 15.28 -13.04 7.91
N ASP A 47 15.26 -13.33 9.21
CA ASP A 47 14.03 -13.35 10.01
C ASP A 47 13.42 -11.94 10.14
N GLN A 48 14.24 -10.90 10.33
CA GLN A 48 13.76 -9.51 10.34
C GLN A 48 13.11 -9.10 9.01
N ILE A 49 13.73 -9.47 7.88
CA ILE A 49 13.19 -9.20 6.54
C ILE A 49 11.83 -9.89 6.37
N LYS A 50 11.72 -11.16 6.76
CA LYS A 50 10.47 -11.94 6.67
C LYS A 50 9.34 -11.30 7.48
N VAL A 51 9.58 -11.04 8.77
CA VAL A 51 8.56 -10.42 9.66
C VAL A 51 8.12 -9.06 9.12
N LYS A 52 9.07 -8.23 8.68
CA LYS A 52 8.74 -6.91 8.11
C LYS A 52 7.92 -7.04 6.83
N ASN A 53 8.19 -8.04 6.00
CA ASN A 53 7.42 -8.32 4.80
C ASN A 53 6.02 -8.85 5.10
N GLU A 54 5.84 -9.67 6.13
CA GLU A 54 4.51 -10.09 6.58
C GLU A 54 3.66 -8.88 7.00
N HIS A 55 4.23 -7.98 7.82
CA HIS A 55 3.53 -6.76 8.22
C HIS A 55 3.19 -5.84 7.03
N ARG A 56 4.07 -5.75 6.02
CA ARG A 56 3.77 -5.02 4.77
C ARG A 56 2.61 -5.66 4.01
N LYS A 57 2.54 -6.99 3.93
CA LYS A 57 1.44 -7.72 3.27
C LYS A 57 0.10 -7.45 3.95
N GLU A 58 0.08 -7.47 5.28
CA GLU A 58 -1.11 -7.11 6.06
C GLU A 58 -1.53 -5.65 5.84
N SER A 59 -0.57 -4.73 5.88
CA SER A 59 -0.81 -3.29 5.66
C SER A 59 -1.36 -3.02 4.26
N VAL A 60 -0.78 -3.66 3.23
CA VAL A 60 -1.27 -3.58 1.85
C VAL A 60 -2.68 -4.14 1.73
N LYS A 61 -3.00 -5.25 2.39
CA LYS A 61 -4.35 -5.82 2.37
C LYS A 61 -5.37 -4.85 2.98
N ALA A 62 -5.05 -4.23 4.12
CA ALA A 62 -5.89 -3.22 4.74
C ALA A 62 -6.08 -1.98 3.84
N ALA A 63 -4.99 -1.45 3.27
CA ALA A 63 -5.04 -0.30 2.38
C ALA A 63 -5.84 -0.59 1.10
N LYS A 64 -5.72 -1.79 0.51
CA LYS A 64 -6.53 -2.20 -0.64
C LYS A 64 -8.03 -2.20 -0.32
N LYS A 65 -8.41 -2.63 0.89
CA LYS A 65 -9.80 -2.57 1.35
C LYS A 65 -10.28 -1.12 1.48
N GLU A 66 -9.47 -0.23 2.09
CA GLU A 66 -9.84 1.19 2.20
C GLU A 66 -9.98 1.86 0.83
N ILE A 67 -9.11 1.54 -0.12
CA ILE A 67 -9.21 2.03 -1.50
C ILE A 67 -10.52 1.59 -2.15
N GLN A 68 -10.91 0.32 -1.97
CA GLN A 68 -12.19 -0.19 -2.48
C GLN A 68 -13.36 0.55 -1.85
N ASP A 69 -13.37 0.67 -0.52
CA ASP A 69 -14.43 1.38 0.21
C ASP A 69 -14.54 2.84 -0.22
N GLU A 70 -13.42 3.51 -0.53
CA GLU A 70 -13.41 4.88 -1.03
C GLU A 70 -13.90 4.96 -2.48
N ARG A 71 -13.58 3.98 -3.33
CA ARG A 71 -14.08 3.87 -4.71
C ARG A 71 -15.59 3.68 -4.80
N GLU A 72 -16.18 2.98 -3.84
CA GLU A 72 -17.62 2.78 -3.76
C GLU A 72 -18.38 4.03 -3.25
N ARG A 73 -17.66 5.04 -2.73
CA ARG A 73 -18.22 6.27 -2.15
C ARG A 73 -18.28 7.47 -3.10
N PHE A 74 -17.86 7.35 -4.36
CA PHE A 74 -17.93 8.43 -5.36
C PHE A 74 -18.38 7.95 -6.75
#